data_AF-A0A0M8XR96-F1
#
_entry.id   AF-A0A0M8XR96-F1
#
_cell.length_a   1.000
_cell.length_b   1.000
_cell.length_c   1.000
_cell.angle_alpha   90.00
_cell.angle_beta   90.00
_cell.angle_gamma   90.00
#
_symmetry.space_group_name_H-M   'P 1'
#
loop_
_entity.id
_entity.type
_entity.pdbx_description
1 polymer ?
#
loop_
_entity_poly.entity_id
_entity_poly.type
_entity_poly.pdbx_seq_one_letter_code
_entity_poly.pdbx_strand_id
1 'polypeptide(L)'
;MARGYCKGWVYTKKKNGHWFAKGVMSSSGGGYSWHCLMYIERKHGSGRYVAVSGEHRAAGETVSTGYYWDDKGYKVRICVQNIDWRDQYHCGKGV
;
A
#
# COMPACT_ATOMS: atom_id res chain seq x y z
N MET A 1 13.70 18.55 7.87
CA MET A 1 13.77 17.59 6.73
C MET A 1 12.37 17.11 6.43
N ALA A 2 11.83 17.40 5.25
CA ALA A 2 10.59 16.77 4.82
C ALA A 2 10.86 15.27 4.62
N ARG A 3 10.14 14.39 5.34
CA ARG A 3 10.21 12.94 5.11
C ARG A 3 9.97 12.68 3.62
N GLY A 4 10.80 11.84 2.99
CA GLY A 4 10.74 11.55 1.56
C GLY A 4 9.33 11.17 1.11
N TYR A 5 8.95 11.58 -0.11
CA TYR A 5 7.55 11.53 -0.56
C TYR A 5 7.16 10.14 -1.06
N CYS A 6 7.03 9.18 -0.16
CA CYS A 6 6.34 7.92 -0.43
C CYS A 6 4.99 7.95 0.30
N LYS A 7 3.92 8.29 -0.42
CA LYS A 7 2.57 8.35 0.15
C LYS A 7 1.73 7.22 -0.40
N GLY A 8 1.28 6.35 0.50
CA GLY A 8 0.41 5.22 0.18
C GLY A 8 -0.99 5.39 0.76
N TRP A 9 -1.99 4.89 0.05
CA TRP A 9 -3.37 4.80 0.52
C TRP A 9 -4.04 3.54 -0.04
N VAL A 10 -5.17 3.17 0.57
CA VAL A 10 -5.96 2.00 0.16
C VAL A 10 -7.26 2.49 -0.48
N TYR A 11 -7.61 1.91 -1.63
CA TYR A 11 -8.93 2.07 -2.22
C TYR A 11 -9.72 0.78 -2.08
N THR A 12 -10.98 0.90 -1.68
CA THR A 12 -11.93 -0.20 -1.66
C THR A 12 -12.94 -0.06 -2.79
N LYS A 13 -13.45 -1.19 -3.29
CA LYS A 13 -14.60 -1.25 -4.20
C LYS A 13 -15.45 -2.47 -3.88
N LYS A 14 -16.76 -2.36 -4.11
CA LYS A 14 -17.68 -3.49 -4.04
C LYS A 14 -17.99 -4.01 -5.45
N LYS A 15 -17.80 -5.31 -5.70
CA LYS A 15 -18.14 -5.98 -6.96
C LYS A 15 -18.84 -7.30 -6.66
N ASN A 16 -19.98 -7.55 -7.27
CA ASN A 16 -20.78 -8.78 -7.08
C ASN A 16 -21.06 -9.09 -5.61
N GLY A 17 -21.38 -8.07 -4.79
CA GLY A 17 -21.66 -8.25 -3.37
C GLY A 17 -20.43 -8.25 -2.45
N HIS A 18 -19.22 -8.37 -3.01
CA HIS A 18 -17.99 -8.56 -2.25
C HIS A 18 -17.08 -7.33 -2.28
N TRP A 19 -16.39 -7.08 -1.17
CA TRP A 19 -15.41 -6.01 -1.07
C TRP A 19 -14.04 -6.46 -1.57
N PHE A 20 -13.37 -5.52 -2.24
CA PHE A 20 -12.00 -5.67 -2.70
C PHE A 20 -11.22 -4.41 -2.36
N ALA A 21 -9.95 -4.57 -2.02
CA ALA A 21 -9.03 -3.48 -1.74
C ALA A 21 -7.84 -3.51 -2.70
N LYS A 22 -7.30 -2.33 -3.02
CA LYS A 22 -5.99 -2.17 -3.67
C LYS A 22 -5.17 -1.12 -2.95
N GLY A 23 -3.86 -1.30 -2.94
CA GLY A 23 -2.93 -0.25 -2.55
C GLY A 23 -2.65 0.66 -3.74
N VAL A 24 -2.53 1.96 -3.48
CA VAL A 24 -2.01 2.95 -4.42
C VAL A 24 -0.93 3.75 -3.69
N MET A 25 0.17 4.02 -4.38
CA MET A 25 1.26 4.82 -3.86
C MET A 25 1.71 5.83 -4.90
N SER A 26 1.92 7.07 -4.46
CA SER A 26 2.63 8.09 -5.22
C SER A 26 4.04 8.27 -4.64
N SER A 27 5.01 8.31 -5.54
CA SER A 27 6.43 8.53 -5.26
C SER A 27 6.93 9.90 -5.74
N SER A 28 6.02 10.80 -6.13
CA SER A 28 6.33 12.14 -6.59
C SER A 28 5.60 13.21 -5.79
N GLY A 29 6.34 14.24 -5.38
CA GLY A 29 5.78 15.36 -4.62
C GLY A 29 6.80 16.44 -4.30
N GLY A 30 6.33 17.68 -4.22
CA GLY A 30 7.18 18.84 -3.92
C GLY A 30 8.25 19.14 -4.98
N GLY A 31 8.06 18.70 -6.23
CA GLY A 31 9.02 18.86 -7.33
C GLY A 31 10.08 17.76 -7.45
N TYR A 32 10.04 16.74 -6.59
CA TYR A 32 11.00 15.64 -6.57
C TYR A 32 10.34 14.30 -6.91
N SER A 33 11.14 13.38 -7.46
CA SER A 33 10.80 11.98 -7.69
C SER A 33 11.65 11.11 -6.77
N TRP A 34 11.02 10.13 -6.12
CA TRP A 34 11.66 9.23 -5.16
C TRP A 34 11.50 7.79 -5.62
N HIS A 35 12.42 6.92 -5.20
CA HIS A 35 12.22 5.50 -5.34
C HIS A 35 11.51 4.94 -4.12
N CYS A 36 10.34 4.38 -4.34
CA CYS A 36 9.53 3.80 -3.28
C CYS A 36 9.15 2.35 -3.62
N LEU A 37 9.02 1.53 -2.58
CA LEU A 37 8.40 0.22 -2.68
C LEU A 37 7.09 0.21 -1.92
N MET A 38 6.10 -0.52 -2.43
CA MET A 38 4.86 -0.79 -1.72
C MET A 38 4.44 -2.24 -1.85
N TYR A 39 3.70 -2.71 -0.86
CA TYR A 39 2.86 -3.90 -0.96
C TYR A 39 1.67 -3.74 -0.03
N ILE A 40 0.64 -4.58 -0.20
CA ILE A 40 -0.47 -4.65 0.75
C ILE A 40 -0.46 -5.96 1.51
N GLU A 41 -0.85 -5.86 2.76
CA GLU A 41 -1.08 -6.98 3.64
C GLU A 41 -2.54 -7.04 4.06
N ARG A 42 -2.98 -8.25 4.39
CA ARG A 42 -4.32 -8.51 4.86
C ARG A 42 -4.27 -9.37 6.10
N LYS A 43 -5.20 -9.14 7.03
CA LYS A 43 -5.49 -10.05 8.15
C LYS A 43 -6.96 -10.41 8.18
N HIS A 44 -7.29 -11.55 8.78
CA HIS A 44 -8.66 -11.97 9.06
C HIS A 44 -8.88 -12.10 10.57
N GLY A 45 -9.90 -11.41 11.12
CA GLY A 45 -10.18 -11.42 12.55
C GLY A 45 -9.00 -10.96 13.42
N SER A 46 -8.62 -11.78 14.40
CA SER A 46 -7.46 -11.58 15.29
C SER A 46 -6.15 -12.12 14.72
N GLY A 47 -6.13 -12.60 13.47
CA GLY A 47 -4.93 -13.12 12.83
C GLY A 47 -3.86 -12.07 12.55
N ARG A 48 -2.69 -12.54 12.12
CA ARG A 48 -1.59 -11.69 11.67
C ARG A 48 -1.83 -11.10 10.29
N TYR A 49 -1.23 -9.96 10.02
CA TYR A 49 -1.12 -9.44 8.65
C TYR A 49 -0.18 -10.33 7.83
N VAL A 50 -0.58 -10.63 6.60
CA VAL A 50 0.19 -11.39 5.63
C VAL A 50 0.15 -10.64 4.30
N ALA A 51 1.28 -10.54 3.61
CA ALA A 51 1.33 -9.96 2.27
C ALA A 51 0.39 -10.69 1.30
N VAL A 52 -0.42 -9.94 0.58
CA VAL A 52 -1.33 -10.49 -0.45
C VAL A 52 -1.01 -10.00 -1.85
N SER A 53 -0.20 -8.95 -1.99
CA SER A 53 0.42 -8.54 -3.24
C SER A 53 1.90 -8.89 -3.27
N GLY A 54 2.49 -8.89 -4.47
CA GLY A 54 3.93 -8.71 -4.59
C GLY A 54 4.34 -7.27 -4.23
N GLU A 55 5.64 -7.02 -4.22
CA GLU A 55 6.18 -5.66 -4.12
C GLU A 55 6.01 -4.91 -5.45
N HIS A 56 5.63 -3.65 -5.36
CA HIS A 56 5.52 -2.73 -6.49
C HIS A 56 6.48 -1.56 -6.26
N ARG A 57 7.35 -1.32 -7.26
CA ARG A 57 8.29 -0.22 -7.25
C ARG A 57 7.72 0.97 -8.01
N ALA A 58 7.96 2.17 -7.48
CA ALA A 58 7.74 3.44 -8.16
C ALA A 58 9.01 4.29 -8.16
N ALA A 59 9.18 5.12 -9.19
CA ALA A 59 10.34 5.99 -9.41
C ALA A 59 9.91 7.38 -9.97
N GLY A 60 9.04 8.09 -9.24
CA GLY A 60 8.46 9.37 -9.65
C GLY A 60 7.02 9.29 -10.18
N GLU A 61 6.47 8.10 -10.30
CA GLU A 61 5.10 7.86 -10.73
C GLU A 61 4.17 7.43 -9.58
N THR A 62 2.89 7.31 -9.93
CA THR A 62 1.89 6.67 -9.08
C THR A 62 1.67 5.25 -9.58
N VAL A 63 1.86 4.27 -8.70
CA VAL A 63 1.63 2.86 -8.99
C VAL A 63 0.50 2.30 -8.14
N SER A 64 -0.07 1.19 -8.57
CA SER A 64 -1.12 0.50 -7.84
C SER A 64 -0.95 -1.01 -7.89
N THR A 65 -1.37 -1.68 -6.83
CA THR A 65 -1.52 -3.13 -6.83
C THR A 65 -2.76 -3.55 -7.62
N GLY A 66 -2.93 -4.87 -7.79
CA GLY A 66 -4.24 -5.43 -8.15
C GLY A 66 -5.31 -5.17 -7.08
N TYR A 67 -6.56 -5.51 -7.41
CA TYR A 67 -7.62 -5.61 -6.41
C TYR A 67 -7.62 -6.99 -5.78
N TYR A 68 -7.57 -7.03 -4.45
CA TYR A 68 -7.56 -8.25 -3.66
C TYR A 68 -8.80 -8.30 -2.80
N TRP A 69 -9.26 -9.51 -2.52
CA TRP A 69 -10.44 -9.74 -1.70
C TRP A 69 -10.30 -9.12 -0.30
N ASP A 70 -11.30 -8.37 0.15
CA ASP A 70 -11.32 -7.68 1.45
C ASP A 70 -12.74 -7.67 2.06
N ASP A 71 -13.44 -8.79 1.92
CA ASP A 71 -14.82 -8.93 2.42
C ASP A 71 -14.87 -9.12 3.95
N LYS A 72 -16.08 -9.31 4.50
CA LYS A 72 -16.36 -9.38 5.94
C LYS A 72 -15.31 -10.18 6.73
N GLY A 73 -14.73 -9.52 7.73
CA GLY A 73 -13.73 -10.11 8.63
C GLY A 73 -12.29 -9.83 8.23
N TYR A 74 -12.04 -9.38 7.00
CA TYR A 74 -10.73 -8.94 6.56
C TYR A 74 -10.46 -7.47 6.90
N LYS A 75 -9.17 -7.14 7.07
CA LYS A 75 -8.65 -5.78 7.11
C LYS A 75 -7.42 -5.72 6.23
N VAL A 76 -7.34 -4.73 5.35
CA VAL A 76 -6.19 -4.52 4.45
C VAL A 76 -5.40 -3.29 4.87
N ARG A 77 -4.08 -3.38 4.85
CA ARG A 77 -3.19 -2.22 5.02
C ARG A 77 -2.16 -2.16 3.90
N ILE A 78 -1.69 -0.95 3.64
CA ILE A 78 -0.56 -0.69 2.76
C ILE A 78 0.71 -0.52 3.58
N CYS A 79 1.80 -1.11 3.11
CA CYS A 79 3.16 -0.93 3.61
C CYS A 79 3.98 -0.21 2.54
N VAL A 80 4.71 0.82 2.94
CA VAL A 80 5.49 1.66 2.03
C VAL A 80 6.91 1.84 2.56
N GLN A 81 7.89 1.85 1.67
CA GLN A 81 9.29 2.09 1.98
C GLN A 81 9.86 3.12 1.01
N ASN A 82 10.68 4.05 1.52
CA ASN A 82 11.55 4.87 0.71
C ASN A 82 12.92 4.21 0.59
N ILE A 83 13.30 3.77 -0.61
CA ILE A 83 14.57 3.05 -0.80
C ILE A 83 15.77 3.97 -1.03
N ASP A 84 15.54 5.25 -1.35
CA ASP A 84 16.63 6.23 -1.50
C ASP A 84 17.34 6.47 -0.15
N TRP A 85 16.61 6.34 0.96
CA TRP A 85 17.12 6.50 2.32
C TRP A 85 17.34 5.18 3.06
N ARG A 86 17.10 4.03 2.40
CA ARG A 86 17.12 2.70 3.03
C ARG A 86 16.23 2.62 4.27
N ASP A 87 15.07 3.26 4.23
CA ASP A 87 14.10 3.24 5.33
C ASP A 87 13.55 1.82 5.54
N GLN A 88 12.91 1.57 6.68
CA GLN A 88 12.12 0.35 6.88
C GLN A 88 10.72 0.51 6.27
N TYR A 89 10.03 -0.61 6.06
CA TYR A 89 8.62 -0.57 5.69
C TYR A 89 7.77 0.07 6.80
N HIS A 90 7.00 1.08 6.42
CA HIS A 90 6.00 1.71 7.26
C HIS A 90 4.61 1.29 6.80
N CYS A 91 3.90 0.57 7.67
CA CYS A 91 2.56 0.06 7.38
C CYS A 91 1.47 0.91 8.03
N GLY A 92 0.40 1.19 7.28
CA GLY A 92 -0.79 1.87 7.79
C GLY A 92 -1.54 1.06 8.86
N LYS A 93 -2.50 1.70 9.54
CA LYS A 93 -3.32 1.07 10.59
C LYS A 93 -4.36 0.06 10.07
N GLY A 94 -4.45 -0.10 8.75
CA GLY A 94 -5.45 -0.91 8.07
C GLY A 94 -6.78 -0.19 7.92
N VAL A 95 -7.49 -0.48 6.83
CA VAL A 95 -8.88 -0.11 6.58
C VAL A 95 -9.80 -1.30 6.78
#